data_AF-A0A2F0A389-F1
#
_entry.id   AF-A0A2F0A389-F1
#
_cell.length_a   1.000
_cell.length_b   1.000
_cell.length_c   1.000
_cell.angle_alpha   90.00
_cell.angle_beta   90.00
_cell.angle_gamma   90.00
#
_symmetry.space_group_name_H-M   'P 1'
#
loop_
_entity.id
_entity.type
_entity.pdbx_description
1 polymer ?
#
loop_
_entity_poly.entity_id
_entity_poly.type
_entity_poly.pdbx_seq_one_letter_code
_entity_poly.pdbx_strand_id
1 'polypeptide(L)'
;MITCIKKLIRRPELIFRPVQLLKRIIWIFCKSSEKKMITLPWGMEMVADPSDRIGASILKTGTYDTAVLECLLRLTRSGETCMDIGANYGLMTSLMAKASGPNGRIIAFEA
;
A
#
# COMPACT_ATOMS: atom_id res chain seq x y z
N MET A 1 12.33 -14.77 19.47
CA MET A 1 11.40 -15.57 18.63
C MET A 1 9.92 -15.22 18.88
N ILE A 2 9.46 -15.20 20.14
CA ILE A 2 8.07 -14.88 20.55
C ILE A 2 7.58 -13.50 20.03
N THR A 3 8.45 -12.49 20.02
CA THR A 3 8.13 -11.13 19.56
C THR A 3 7.88 -11.05 18.04
N CYS A 4 8.50 -11.93 17.26
CA CYS A 4 8.33 -11.98 15.81
C CYS A 4 6.96 -12.58 15.44
N ILE A 5 6.57 -13.66 16.16
CA ILE A 5 5.27 -14.32 16.02
C ILE A 5 4.12 -13.37 16.39
N LYS A 6 4.23 -12.63 17.52
CA LYS A 6 3.23 -11.61 17.88
C LYS A 6 3.09 -10.51 16.83
N LYS A 7 4.17 -10.09 16.17
CA LYS A 7 4.13 -9.11 15.07
C LYS A 7 3.47 -9.68 13.80
N LEU A 8 3.52 -11.01 13.61
CA LEU A 8 2.86 -11.70 12.50
C LEU A 8 1.34 -11.76 12.69
N ILE A 9 0.89 -12.03 13.92
CA ILE A 9 -0.54 -12.19 14.27
C ILE A 9 -1.31 -10.86 14.26
N ARG A 10 -0.63 -9.70 14.37
CA ARG A 10 -1.28 -8.37 14.35
C ARG A 10 -2.03 -8.03 13.06
N ARG A 11 -1.81 -8.78 11.98
CA ARG A 11 -2.48 -8.60 10.68
C ARG A 11 -2.93 -9.98 10.18
N PRO A 12 -4.05 -10.52 10.69
CA PRO A 12 -4.54 -11.85 10.31
C PRO A 12 -4.80 -11.96 8.80
N GLU A 13 -5.07 -10.86 8.11
CA GLU A 13 -5.21 -10.78 6.66
C GLU A 13 -3.96 -11.24 5.89
N LEU A 14 -2.78 -11.27 6.53
CA LEU A 14 -1.54 -11.78 5.93
C LEU A 14 -1.37 -13.30 6.06
N ILE A 15 -2.13 -13.97 6.93
CA ILE A 15 -2.09 -15.43 7.08
C ILE A 15 -2.46 -16.10 5.75
N PHE A 16 -3.45 -15.54 5.06
CA PHE A 16 -3.90 -16.00 3.75
C PHE A 16 -3.05 -15.46 2.58
N ARG A 17 -1.93 -14.76 2.86
CA ARG A 17 -1.03 -14.18 1.84
C ARG A 17 0.43 -14.58 2.10
N PRO A 18 0.82 -15.86 1.95
CA PRO A 18 2.13 -16.39 2.36
C PRO A 18 3.33 -15.71 1.68
N VAL A 19 3.17 -15.27 0.43
CA VAL A 19 4.20 -14.50 -0.29
C VAL A 19 4.52 -13.18 0.42
N GLN A 20 3.53 -12.53 1.05
CA GLN A 20 3.75 -11.29 1.80
C GLN A 20 4.46 -11.55 3.13
N LEU A 21 4.24 -12.70 3.76
CA LEU A 21 4.99 -13.11 4.95
C LEU A 21 6.48 -13.31 4.60
N LEU A 22 6.78 -13.95 3.47
CA LEU A 22 8.15 -14.11 3.00
C LEU A 22 8.82 -12.77 2.69
N LYS A 23 8.16 -11.88 1.93
CA LYS A 23 8.67 -10.51 1.67
C LYS A 23 8.95 -9.73 2.96
N ARG A 24 8.08 -9.90 3.95
CA ARG A 24 8.22 -9.31 5.29
C ARG A 24 9.41 -9.86 6.05
N ILE A 25 9.71 -11.15 5.94
CA ILE A 25 10.92 -11.77 6.53
C ILE A 25 12.16 -11.24 5.81
N ILE A 26 12.19 -11.27 4.48
CA ILE A 26 13.31 -10.74 3.68
C ILE A 26 13.60 -9.28 4.04
N TRP A 27 12.57 -8.44 4.18
CA TRP A 27 12.74 -7.04 4.55
C TRP A 27 13.34 -6.82 5.95
N ILE A 28 13.09 -7.72 6.91
CA ILE A 28 13.71 -7.63 8.25
C ILE A 28 15.23 -7.81 8.15
N PHE A 29 15.71 -8.63 7.22
CA PHE A 29 17.15 -8.90 7.04
C PHE A 29 17.82 -7.98 6.02
N CYS A 30 17.10 -7.53 4.99
CA CYS A 30 17.63 -6.77 3.85
C CYS A 30 17.11 -5.31 3.83
N LYS A 31 17.00 -4.67 5.00
CA LYS A 31 16.51 -3.29 5.09
C LYS A 31 17.54 -2.35 4.44
N SER A 32 17.16 -1.74 3.33
CA SER A 32 17.89 -0.65 2.69
C SER A 32 17.43 0.68 3.27
N SER A 33 18.36 1.62 3.41
CA SER A 33 18.08 2.98 3.89
C SER A 33 17.68 3.95 2.78
N GLU A 34 17.73 3.52 1.52
CA GLU A 34 17.46 4.38 0.38
C GLU A 34 15.99 4.31 -0.06
N LYS A 35 15.49 5.44 -0.57
CA LYS A 35 14.19 5.51 -1.25
C LYS A 35 14.20 4.56 -2.44
N LYS A 36 13.12 3.82 -2.63
CA LYS A 36 13.00 2.87 -3.75
C LYS A 36 11.75 3.15 -4.56
N MET A 37 11.92 3.11 -5.87
CA MET A 37 10.81 3.00 -6.81
C MET A 37 10.26 1.57 -6.74
N ILE A 38 8.95 1.45 -6.64
CA ILE A 38 8.25 0.17 -6.64
C ILE A 38 7.05 0.22 -7.56
N THR A 39 6.67 -0.95 -8.08
CA THR A 39 5.41 -1.14 -8.80
C THR A 39 4.37 -1.73 -7.85
N LEU A 40 3.24 -1.06 -7.72
CA LEU A 40 2.10 -1.52 -6.93
C LEU A 40 1.40 -2.69 -7.62
N PRO A 41 0.61 -3.50 -6.89
CA PRO A 41 -0.10 -4.65 -7.47
C PRO A 41 -1.02 -4.31 -8.65
N TRP A 42 -1.48 -3.06 -8.77
CA TRP A 42 -2.31 -2.58 -9.88
C TRP A 42 -1.52 -1.90 -11.01
N GLY A 43 -0.19 -1.95 -10.97
CA GLY A 43 0.69 -1.49 -12.05
C GLY A 43 1.13 -0.02 -11.98
N MET A 44 0.70 0.73 -10.97
CA MET A 44 1.18 2.10 -10.77
C MET A 44 2.54 2.11 -10.05
N GLU A 45 3.43 3.01 -10.46
CA GLU A 45 4.73 3.18 -9.84
C GLU A 45 4.71 4.27 -8.78
N MET A 46 5.49 4.08 -7.71
CA MET A 46 5.65 5.08 -6.66
C MET A 46 7.03 4.99 -6.02
N VAL A 47 7.51 6.10 -5.47
CA VAL A 47 8.75 6.16 -4.69
C VAL A 47 8.39 6.13 -3.21
N ALA A 48 8.87 5.13 -2.48
CA ALA A 48 8.63 4.98 -1.05
C ALA A 48 9.93 5.10 -0.24
N ASP A 49 9.84 5.79 0.90
CA ASP A 49 10.98 6.02 1.81
C ASP A 49 10.98 5.02 2.98
N PRO A 50 12.06 4.25 3.20
CA PRO A 50 12.15 3.31 4.32
C PRO A 50 12.32 3.98 5.70
N SER A 51 12.62 5.29 5.76
CA SER A 51 12.71 6.07 7.00
C SER A 51 11.34 6.50 7.53
N ASP A 52 10.36 6.66 6.63
CA ASP A 52 8.98 6.94 7.00
C ASP A 52 8.19 5.65 7.28
N ARG A 53 7.23 5.74 8.21
CA ARG A 53 6.44 4.58 8.66
C ARG A 53 5.53 4.04 7.56
N ILE A 54 4.92 4.90 6.76
CA ILE A 54 4.03 4.50 5.67
C ILE A 54 4.86 3.94 4.52
N GLY A 55 5.92 4.65 4.11
CA GLY A 55 6.86 4.21 3.09
C GLY A 55 7.50 2.85 3.43
N ALA A 56 7.95 2.65 4.66
CA ALA A 56 8.47 1.36 5.13
C ALA A 56 7.42 0.23 5.05
N SER A 57 6.15 0.52 5.36
CA SER A 57 5.07 -0.47 5.22
C SER A 57 4.82 -0.85 3.75
N ILE A 58 4.82 0.15 2.88
CA ILE A 58 4.64 -0.01 1.44
C ILE A 58 5.80 -0.84 0.85
N LEU A 59 7.05 -0.53 1.17
CA LEU A 59 8.22 -1.30 0.71
C LEU A 59 8.18 -2.76 1.19
N LYS A 60 7.64 -2.99 2.38
CA LYS A 60 7.61 -4.30 3.02
C LYS A 60 6.46 -5.20 2.53
N THR A 61 5.29 -4.62 2.27
CA THR A 61 4.04 -5.36 2.04
C THR A 61 3.24 -4.89 0.83
N GLY A 62 3.71 -3.86 0.12
CA GLY A 62 3.00 -3.22 -0.98
C GLY A 62 1.76 -2.42 -0.56
N THR A 63 1.51 -2.30 0.74
CA THR A 63 0.32 -1.64 1.29
C THR A 63 0.62 -0.97 2.62
N TYR A 64 -0.28 -0.08 3.05
CA TYR A 64 -0.28 0.50 4.38
C TYR A 64 -1.49 0.03 5.19
N ASP A 65 -2.69 0.24 4.66
CA ASP A 65 -3.96 -0.25 5.21
C ASP A 65 -4.71 -1.08 4.17
N THR A 66 -4.71 -2.40 4.34
CA THR A 66 -5.31 -3.33 3.37
C THR A 66 -6.84 -3.26 3.40
N ALA A 67 -7.45 -3.01 4.56
CA ALA A 67 -8.91 -2.96 4.67
C ALA A 67 -9.46 -1.74 3.94
N VAL A 68 -8.82 -0.57 4.12
CA VAL A 68 -9.20 0.66 3.41
C VAL A 68 -9.02 0.49 1.90
N LEU A 69 -7.90 -0.09 1.45
CA LEU A 69 -7.68 -0.36 0.03
C LEU A 69 -8.77 -1.27 -0.56
N GLU A 70 -9.12 -2.36 0.12
CA GLU A 70 -10.20 -3.25 -0.33
C GLU A 70 -11.56 -2.53 -0.39
N CYS A 71 -11.86 -1.68 0.59
CA CYS A 71 -13.07 -0.86 0.59
C CYS A 71 -13.09 0.09 -0.61
N LEU A 72 -12.02 0.85 -0.84
CA LEU A 72 -11.93 1.78 -1.98
C LEU A 72 -12.06 1.04 -3.31
N LEU A 73 -11.37 -0.08 -3.48
CA LEU A 73 -11.45 -0.89 -4.69
C LEU A 73 -12.87 -1.39 -4.98
N ARG A 74 -13.63 -1.77 -3.94
CA ARG A 74 -14.99 -2.32 -4.09
C ARG A 74 -16.07 -1.24 -4.21
N LEU A 75 -15.84 -0.07 -3.63
CA LEU A 75 -16.82 1.00 -3.57
C LEU A 75 -16.68 2.00 -4.72
N THR A 76 -15.45 2.24 -5.21
CA THR A 76 -15.23 3.10 -6.38
C THR A 76 -15.74 2.43 -7.64
N ARG A 77 -16.62 3.12 -8.36
CA ARG A 77 -17.16 2.66 -9.64
C ARG A 77 -16.46 3.32 -10.82
N SER A 78 -16.53 2.65 -11.97
CA SER A 78 -16.02 3.20 -13.23
C SER A 78 -16.66 4.56 -13.55
N GLY A 79 -15.83 5.54 -13.90
CA GLY A 79 -16.27 6.90 -14.22
C GLY A 79 -16.49 7.81 -13.01
N GLU A 80 -16.33 7.33 -11.78
CA GLU A 80 -16.54 8.18 -10.59
C GLU A 80 -15.46 9.24 -10.43
N THR A 81 -15.87 10.36 -9.81
CA THR A 81 -14.94 11.35 -9.29
C THR A 81 -14.68 11.07 -7.81
N CYS A 82 -13.43 10.84 -7.44
CA CYS A 82 -13.03 10.62 -6.05
C CYS A 82 -12.10 11.72 -5.56
N MET A 83 -12.10 11.96 -4.26
CA MET A 83 -11.23 12.94 -3.60
C MET A 83 -10.39 12.23 -2.52
N ASP A 84 -9.07 12.47 -2.53
CA ASP A 84 -8.13 11.94 -1.54
C ASP A 84 -7.48 13.12 -0.79
N ILE A 85 -7.86 13.30 0.48
CA ILE A 85 -7.34 14.38 1.33
C ILE A 85 -6.29 13.79 2.26
N GLY A 86 -5.06 14.30 2.21
CA GLY A 86 -3.92 13.69 2.89
C GLY A 86 -3.36 12.51 2.10
N ALA A 87 -3.21 12.68 0.79
CA ALA A 87 -2.84 11.61 -0.14
C ALA A 87 -1.47 10.99 0.18
N ASN A 88 -0.58 11.72 0.86
CA ASN A 88 0.75 11.29 1.27
C ASN A 88 1.53 10.73 0.06
N TYR A 89 1.89 9.45 0.03
CA TYR A 89 2.52 8.82 -1.14
C TYR A 89 1.58 8.57 -2.35
N GLY A 90 0.28 8.85 -2.24
CA GLY A 90 -0.71 8.58 -3.27
C GLY A 90 -1.14 7.11 -3.36
N LEU A 91 -0.94 6.31 -2.31
CA LEU A 91 -1.32 4.89 -2.31
C LEU A 91 -2.84 4.71 -2.54
N MET A 92 -3.67 5.48 -1.84
CA MET A 92 -5.13 5.41 -1.97
C MET A 92 -5.59 6.03 -3.29
N THR A 93 -5.09 7.23 -3.61
CA THR A 93 -5.25 7.90 -4.91
C THR A 93 -5.03 6.96 -6.09
N SER A 94 -3.91 6.23 -6.11
CA SER A 94 -3.54 5.35 -7.22
C SER A 94 -4.50 4.17 -7.39
N LEU A 95 -5.00 3.61 -6.29
CA LEU A 95 -5.98 2.53 -6.33
C LEU A 95 -7.33 3.03 -6.83
N MET A 96 -7.78 4.19 -6.35
CA MET A 96 -9.02 4.78 -6.84
C MET A 96 -8.91 5.14 -8.33
N ALA A 97 -7.76 5.65 -8.80
CA ALA A 97 -7.51 5.89 -10.22
C ALA A 97 -7.62 4.61 -11.06
N LYS A 98 -7.11 3.49 -10.53
CA LYS A 98 -7.26 2.18 -11.18
C LYS A 98 -8.73 1.75 -11.21
N ALA A 99 -9.44 1.88 -10.09
CA ALA A 99 -10.82 1.41 -9.93
C ALA A 99 -11.82 2.25 -10.75
N SER A 100 -11.64 3.57 -10.78
CA SER A 100 -12.48 4.50 -11.54
C SER A 100 -12.27 4.40 -13.05
N GLY A 101 -11.16 3.81 -13.48
CA GLY A 101 -10.86 3.61 -14.90
C GLY A 101 -10.60 4.91 -15.66
N PRO A 102 -10.48 4.85 -17.00
CA PRO A 102 -10.02 5.96 -17.84
C PRO A 102 -10.96 7.16 -17.88
N ASN A 103 -12.25 6.95 -17.57
CA ASN A 103 -13.26 8.02 -17.53
C ASN A 103 -13.46 8.61 -16.13
N GLY A 104 -12.79 8.06 -15.11
CA GLY A 104 -12.86 8.55 -13.75
C GLY A 104 -11.93 9.73 -13.51
N ARG A 105 -12.13 10.44 -12.40
CA ARG A 105 -11.30 11.57 -12.01
C ARG A 105 -10.91 11.47 -10.55
N ILE A 106 -9.64 11.57 -10.24
CA ILE A 106 -9.16 11.62 -8.85
C ILE A 106 -8.60 13.00 -8.57
N ILE A 107 -9.03 13.60 -7.47
CA ILE A 107 -8.52 14.89 -6.98
C ILE A 107 -7.81 14.63 -5.65
N ALA A 108 -6.50 14.78 -5.63
CA ALA A 108 -5.68 14.47 -4.47
C ALA A 108 -5.02 15.73 -3.90
N PHE A 109 -4.96 15.84 -2.58
CA PHE A 109 -4.31 16.95 -1.86
C PHE A 109 -3.37 16.40 -0.79
N GLU A 110 -2.18 17.00 -0.68
CA GLU A 110 -1.18 16.77 0.37
C GLU A 110 -0.54 18.12 0.73
N ALA A 111 -0.07 18.28 1.97
CA ALA A 111 0.49 19.52 2.51
C ALA A 111 2.02 19.59 2.39
#